data_AF-A0A518DVC3-F1
#
_entry.id   AF-A0A518DVC3-F1
#
_cell.length_a   1.000
_cell.length_b   1.000
_cell.length_c   1.000
_cell.angle_alpha   90.00
_cell.angle_beta   90.00
_cell.angle_gamma   90.00
#
_symmetry.space_group_name_H-M   'P 1'
#
loop_
_entity.id
_entity.type
_entity.pdbx_description
1 polymer ?
#
loop_
_entity_poly.entity_id
_entity_poly.type
_entity_poly.pdbx_seq_one_letter_code
_entity_poly.pdbx_strand_id
1 'polypeptide(L)'
;MRNPLFLILVCFSLTSGGHNVATGQAGDVTATGWRVLRRGRIACVEAETALYEVMSKPHFFIHLRVRNIADRPIAVDLRDYWRVIYPNQWGPLDAGQRKVIDERRVLPTALDRAKRKELIAAFQAGTLTTIPAGQTVDYFREFNASGRADVERQTRGHPFVFVSLDGEQIVTDGETVEQLACDWEDQAEGVVTELMLTAL
;
A
#
# COMPACT_ATOMS: atom_id res chain seq x y z
N MET A 1 1.47 -28.52 -18.01
CA MET A 1 2.01 -27.25 -18.54
C MET A 1 0.91 -26.20 -18.39
N ARG A 2 1.06 -25.26 -17.44
CA ARG A 2 0.10 -24.15 -17.23
C ARG A 2 0.66 -22.93 -17.96
N ASN A 3 -0.08 -22.42 -18.95
CA ASN A 3 0.21 -21.15 -19.60
C ASN A 3 0.20 -20.02 -18.54
N PRO A 4 1.24 -19.17 -18.46
CA PRO A 4 1.13 -17.95 -17.69
C PRO A 4 0.19 -17.01 -18.44
N LEU A 5 -0.97 -16.70 -17.84
CA LEU A 5 -1.75 -15.55 -18.29
C LEU A 5 -0.86 -14.32 -18.16
N PHE A 6 -0.51 -13.71 -19.29
CA PHE A 6 0.07 -12.37 -19.31
C PHE A 6 -0.98 -11.41 -18.75
N LEU A 7 -0.76 -10.97 -17.51
CA LEU A 7 -1.51 -9.88 -16.92
C LEU A 7 -1.01 -8.59 -17.55
N ILE A 8 -1.74 -8.06 -18.54
CA ILE A 8 -1.47 -6.73 -19.07
C ILE A 8 -2.06 -5.73 -18.07
N LEU A 9 -1.20 -5.18 -17.21
CA LEU A 9 -1.53 -3.98 -16.44
C LEU A 9 -1.33 -2.77 -17.35
N VAL A 10 -2.40 -2.01 -17.57
CA VAL A 10 -2.26 -0.67 -18.15
C VAL A 10 -2.09 0.29 -16.99
N CYS A 11 -0.89 0.86 -16.87
CA CYS A 11 -0.62 1.93 -15.90
C CYS A 11 -1.18 3.24 -16.46
N PHE A 12 -2.02 3.91 -15.69
CA PHE A 12 -2.35 5.30 -15.94
C PHE A 12 -1.62 6.12 -14.88
N SER A 13 -0.50 6.73 -15.27
CA SER A 13 0.19 7.70 -14.43
C SER A 13 -0.65 8.97 -14.40
N LEU A 14 -1.39 9.16 -13.31
CA LEU A 14 -1.93 10.46 -12.94
C LEU A 14 -0.77 11.25 -12.32
N THR A 15 -0.11 12.10 -13.12
CA THR A 15 0.98 12.93 -12.61
C THR A 15 0.45 13.84 -11.50
N SER A 16 1.15 13.89 -10.37
CA SER A 16 0.93 14.91 -9.34
C SER A 16 1.13 16.29 -9.98
N GLY A 17 0.03 17.02 -10.17
CA GLY A 17 0.08 18.40 -10.65
C GLY A 17 0.87 19.25 -9.66
N GLY A 18 2.06 19.70 -10.07
CA GLY A 18 2.90 20.56 -9.25
C GLY A 18 2.30 21.95 -9.10
N HIS A 19 1.56 22.18 -8.01
CA HIS A 19 1.35 23.51 -7.45
C HIS A 19 1.65 23.47 -5.95
N ASN A 20 2.83 23.98 -5.61
CA ASN A 20 3.23 24.28 -4.24
C ASN A 20 2.28 25.32 -3.66
N VAL A 21 1.33 24.89 -2.83
CA VAL A 21 0.76 25.73 -1.78
C VAL A 21 1.08 25.05 -0.46
N ALA A 22 2.11 25.57 0.20
CA ALA A 22 2.55 25.11 1.50
C ALA A 22 1.47 25.39 2.55
N THR A 23 0.92 24.33 3.16
CA THR A 23 0.64 24.23 4.60
C THR A 23 0.17 22.80 4.92
N GLY A 24 0.99 22.05 5.67
CA GLY A 24 0.72 20.68 6.13
C GLY A 24 1.69 19.67 5.55
N GLN A 25 2.52 19.04 6.39
CA GLN A 25 3.64 18.18 5.99
C GLN A 25 3.15 16.98 5.14
N ALA A 26 3.34 17.10 3.82
CA ALA A 26 3.21 16.02 2.87
C ALA A 26 4.47 15.14 2.96
N GLY A 27 4.30 13.87 3.34
CA GLY A 27 5.37 12.87 3.25
C GLY A 27 5.99 12.86 1.84
N ASP A 28 7.32 12.75 1.80
CA ASP A 28 8.19 12.91 0.64
C ASP A 28 7.71 12.06 -0.55
N VAL A 29 7.05 12.68 -1.53
CA VAL A 29 6.70 12.03 -2.80
C VAL A 29 7.95 12.06 -3.65
N THR A 30 8.58 10.89 -3.81
CA THR A 30 9.76 10.77 -4.67
C THR A 30 9.38 11.09 -6.12
N ALA A 31 10.32 11.63 -6.90
CA ALA A 31 10.10 11.98 -8.32
C ALA A 31 9.62 10.80 -9.21
N THR A 32 9.62 9.58 -8.67
CA THR A 32 9.17 8.35 -9.32
C THR A 32 7.69 8.02 -9.11
N GLY A 33 6.92 8.87 -8.39
CA GLY A 33 5.52 8.59 -8.08
C GLY A 33 5.33 7.57 -6.96
N TRP A 34 6.37 7.28 -6.17
CA TRP A 34 6.27 6.39 -5.01
C TRP A 34 6.21 7.20 -3.71
N ARG A 35 5.33 6.75 -2.81
CA ARG A 35 5.12 7.32 -1.48
C ARG A 35 5.44 6.28 -0.41
N VAL A 36 6.26 6.66 0.57
CA VAL A 36 6.50 5.83 1.76
C VAL A 36 5.25 5.84 2.63
N LEU A 37 4.72 4.65 2.92
CA LEU A 37 3.60 4.47 3.85
C LEU A 37 4.11 4.27 5.27
N ARG A 38 5.13 3.41 5.42
CA ARG A 38 5.76 3.06 6.70
C ARG A 38 7.21 2.66 6.50
N ARG A 39 8.04 2.98 7.48
CA ARG A 39 9.43 2.55 7.54
C ARG A 39 9.71 1.91 8.90
N GLY A 40 10.04 0.63 8.89
CA GLY A 40 10.53 -0.11 10.04
C GLY A 40 12.05 -0.05 10.16
N ARG A 41 12.63 -0.98 10.93
CA ARG A 41 14.09 -1.11 11.03
C ARG A 41 14.65 -1.97 9.91
N ILE A 42 13.90 -2.99 9.46
CA ILE A 42 14.36 -3.94 8.44
C ILE A 42 13.63 -3.82 7.09
N ALA A 43 12.48 -3.13 7.05
CA ALA A 43 11.69 -2.97 5.84
C ALA A 43 11.10 -1.57 5.67
N CYS A 44 10.85 -1.19 4.42
CA CYS A 44 10.09 0.00 4.04
C CYS A 44 8.92 -0.41 3.15
N VAL A 45 7.71 0.08 3.44
CA VAL A 45 6.52 -0.14 2.63
C VAL A 45 6.20 1.14 1.88
N GLU A 46 6.05 1.03 0.57
CA GLU A 46 5.79 2.11 -0.35
C GLU A 46 4.54 1.79 -1.18
N ALA A 47 3.80 2.82 -1.59
CA ALA A 47 2.71 2.72 -2.55
C ALA A 47 2.98 3.66 -3.72
N GLU A 48 2.67 3.20 -4.93
CA GLU A 48 2.70 4.06 -6.10
C GLU A 48 1.45 4.96 -6.13
N THR A 49 1.62 6.24 -6.41
CA THR A 49 0.55 7.21 -6.58
C THR A 49 -0.08 7.07 -7.96
N ALA A 50 -0.60 5.88 -8.26
CA ALA A 50 -1.26 5.53 -9.51
C ALA A 50 -2.33 4.45 -9.28
N LEU A 51 -3.30 4.38 -10.20
CA LEU A 51 -4.26 3.28 -10.29
C LEU A 51 -3.96 2.43 -11.51
N TYR A 52 -4.19 1.13 -11.36
CA TYR A 52 -3.97 0.15 -12.40
C TYR A 52 -5.26 -0.55 -12.78
N GLU A 53 -5.44 -0.77 -14.07
CA GLU A 53 -6.52 -1.59 -14.59
C GLU A 53 -6.00 -2.91 -15.13
N VAL A 54 -6.80 -3.93 -14.92
CA VAL A 54 -6.65 -5.22 -15.58
C VAL A 54 -7.84 -5.33 -16.53
N MET A 55 -7.58 -5.46 -17.84
CA MET A 55 -8.64 -5.42 -18.86
C MET A 55 -9.73 -6.47 -18.71
N SER A 56 -9.45 -7.56 -18.01
CA SER A 56 -10.41 -8.63 -17.71
C SER A 56 -11.15 -8.45 -16.37
N LYS A 57 -10.90 -7.37 -15.62
CA LYS A 57 -11.49 -7.14 -14.30
C LYS A 57 -12.17 -5.77 -14.21
N PRO A 58 -13.31 -5.66 -13.52
CA PRO A 58 -14.06 -4.42 -13.40
C PRO A 58 -13.56 -3.54 -12.24
N HIS A 59 -12.32 -3.70 -11.78
CA HIS A 59 -11.79 -3.04 -10.59
C HIS A 59 -10.43 -2.42 -10.86
N PHE A 60 -10.16 -1.34 -10.13
CA PHE A 60 -8.83 -0.75 -10.05
C PHE A 60 -7.98 -1.45 -8.99
N PHE A 61 -6.67 -1.37 -9.19
CA PHE A 61 -5.65 -1.89 -8.30
C PHE A 61 -4.71 -0.77 -7.89
N ILE A 62 -4.21 -0.85 -6.66
CA ILE A 62 -3.02 -0.10 -6.24
C ILE A 62 -1.78 -0.99 -6.32
N HIS A 63 -0.63 -0.36 -6.46
CA HIS A 63 0.67 -1.02 -6.47
C HIS A 63 1.39 -0.74 -5.15
N LEU A 64 1.72 -1.82 -4.44
CA LEU A 64 2.43 -1.79 -3.17
C LEU A 64 3.77 -2.47 -3.31
N ARG A 65 4.76 -1.94 -2.60
CA ARG A 65 6.13 -2.43 -2.58
C ARG A 65 6.61 -2.58 -1.16
N VAL A 66 7.24 -3.70 -0.85
CA VAL A 66 8.04 -3.87 0.34
C VAL A 66 9.51 -3.94 -0.06
N ARG A 67 10.31 -3.04 0.48
CA ARG A 67 11.76 -2.98 0.26
C ARG A 67 12.48 -3.51 1.49
N ASN A 68 13.43 -4.41 1.26
CA ASN A 68 14.38 -4.81 2.29
C ASN A 68 15.45 -3.72 2.46
N ILE A 69 15.48 -3.10 3.64
CA ILE A 69 16.47 -2.07 4.00
C ILE A 69 17.53 -2.58 4.98
N ALA A 70 17.47 -3.87 5.35
CA ALA A 70 18.51 -4.55 6.11
C ALA A 70 19.65 -5.05 5.20
N ASP A 71 20.74 -5.45 5.84
CA ASP A 71 21.93 -6.06 5.21
C ASP A 71 21.84 -7.58 5.03
N ARG A 72 20.67 -8.16 5.34
CA ARG A 72 20.38 -9.59 5.30
C ARG A 72 19.01 -9.88 4.70
N PRO A 73 18.73 -11.12 4.25
CA PRO A 73 17.41 -11.49 3.77
C PRO A 73 16.34 -11.29 4.85
N ILE A 74 15.20 -10.77 4.43
CA ILE A 74 13.96 -10.73 5.22
C ILE A 74 12.90 -11.55 4.50
N ALA A 75 11.78 -11.84 5.16
CA ALA A 75 10.59 -12.31 4.49
C ALA A 75 9.36 -11.56 4.96
N VAL A 76 8.39 -11.45 4.06
CA VAL A 76 7.10 -10.83 4.30
C VAL A 76 6.01 -11.89 4.30
N ASP A 77 5.03 -11.75 5.20
CA ASP A 77 3.86 -12.61 5.19
C ASP A 77 2.78 -12.02 4.26
N LEU A 78 2.64 -12.63 3.08
CA LEU A 78 1.61 -12.28 2.09
C LEU A 78 0.51 -13.34 1.96
N ARG A 79 0.48 -14.33 2.87
CA ARG A 79 -0.41 -15.49 2.77
C ARG A 79 -1.86 -15.14 3.09
N ASP A 80 -2.10 -14.12 3.90
CA ASP A 80 -3.44 -13.62 4.22
C ASP A 80 -3.81 -12.41 3.36
N TYR A 81 -4.62 -12.67 2.33
CA TYR A 81 -5.12 -11.65 1.41
C TYR A 81 -5.93 -10.54 2.09
N TRP A 82 -6.47 -10.74 3.28
CA TRP A 82 -7.30 -9.72 3.94
C TRP A 82 -6.56 -8.93 5.01
N ARG A 83 -5.31 -9.30 5.32
CA ARG A 83 -4.50 -8.62 6.34
C ARG A 83 -3.39 -7.74 5.80
N VAL A 84 -2.84 -8.05 4.62
CA VAL A 84 -1.82 -7.16 4.07
C VAL A 84 -2.39 -5.82 3.64
N ILE A 85 -1.58 -4.77 3.64
CA ILE A 85 -2.02 -3.39 3.30
C ILE A 85 -2.87 -3.40 2.04
N TYR A 86 -4.02 -2.73 2.11
CA TYR A 86 -5.02 -2.70 1.04
C TYR A 86 -5.76 -1.36 1.03
N PRO A 87 -6.44 -1.00 -0.08
CA PRO A 87 -7.26 0.20 -0.10
C PRO A 87 -8.62 -0.06 0.56
N ASN A 88 -8.91 0.72 1.59
CA ASN A 88 -10.09 0.59 2.43
C ASN A 88 -11.26 1.45 1.93
N GLN A 89 -10.97 2.71 1.59
CA GLN A 89 -11.96 3.68 1.12
C GLN A 89 -11.38 4.57 0.04
N TRP A 90 -12.26 5.15 -0.78
CA TRP A 90 -11.88 6.11 -1.79
C TRP A 90 -13.01 7.10 -2.04
N GLY A 91 -12.71 8.21 -2.69
CA GLY A 91 -13.73 9.15 -3.11
C GLY A 91 -13.17 10.40 -3.78
N PRO A 92 -14.04 11.22 -4.37
CA PRO A 92 -13.65 12.49 -4.96
C PRO A 92 -13.27 13.52 -3.89
N LEU A 93 -12.36 14.44 -4.24
CA LEU A 93 -12.01 15.60 -3.42
C LEU A 93 -11.92 16.89 -4.26
N ASP A 94 -12.41 17.97 -3.67
CA ASP A 94 -12.29 19.34 -4.22
C ASP A 94 -10.96 20.02 -3.87
N ALA A 95 -10.29 19.53 -2.84
CA ALA A 95 -9.03 20.07 -2.34
C ALA A 95 -7.99 18.95 -2.23
N GLY A 96 -6.71 19.30 -2.28
CA GLY A 96 -5.60 18.35 -2.12
C GLY A 96 -5.44 17.76 -0.72
N GLN A 97 -6.49 17.83 0.10
CA GLN A 97 -6.56 17.26 1.44
C GLN A 97 -7.96 16.72 1.72
N ARG A 98 -8.00 15.59 2.41
CA ARG A 98 -9.23 14.93 2.85
C ARG A 98 -9.85 15.65 4.07
N LYS A 99 -11.18 15.61 4.19
CA LYS A 99 -11.92 15.95 5.43
C LYS A 99 -11.98 14.75 6.37
N VAL A 100 -12.40 14.93 7.63
CA VAL A 100 -12.62 13.79 8.54
C VAL A 100 -13.60 12.79 7.89
N ILE A 101 -13.20 11.52 7.81
CA ILE A 101 -14.07 10.42 7.37
C ILE A 101 -14.18 9.43 8.50
N ASP A 102 -15.40 9.01 8.79
CA ASP A 102 -15.70 7.89 9.66
C ASP A 102 -15.47 6.60 8.86
N GLU A 103 -14.39 5.90 9.16
CA GLU A 103 -14.01 4.66 8.49
C GLU A 103 -13.74 3.54 9.49
N ARG A 104 -14.32 2.37 9.20
CA ARG A 104 -13.99 1.16 9.95
C ARG A 104 -12.64 0.65 9.45
N ARG A 105 -11.74 0.39 10.39
CA ARG A 105 -10.43 -0.21 10.13
C ARG A 105 -10.27 -1.56 10.80
N VAL A 106 -9.37 -2.37 10.26
CA VAL A 106 -8.97 -3.65 10.84
C VAL A 106 -8.04 -3.40 12.01
N LEU A 107 -8.26 -4.12 13.12
CA LEU A 107 -7.32 -4.10 14.23
C LEU A 107 -6.02 -4.81 13.82
N PRO A 108 -4.85 -4.20 14.02
CA PRO A 108 -3.58 -4.85 13.72
C PRO A 108 -3.44 -6.20 14.42
N THR A 109 -2.75 -7.15 13.79
CA THR A 109 -2.51 -8.46 14.38
C THR A 109 -1.68 -8.32 15.66
N ALA A 110 -2.16 -8.87 16.77
CA ALA A 110 -1.35 -8.94 17.98
C ALA A 110 -0.10 -9.81 17.74
N LEU A 111 1.10 -9.19 17.79
CA LEU A 111 2.37 -9.91 17.70
C LEU A 111 2.79 -10.49 19.05
N ASP A 112 1.98 -11.41 19.57
CA ASP A 112 2.30 -12.17 20.78
C ASP A 112 3.44 -13.17 20.55
N ARG A 113 3.85 -13.85 21.64
CA ARG A 113 4.95 -14.82 21.59
C ARG A 113 4.67 -15.99 20.62
N ALA A 114 3.42 -16.45 20.54
CA ALA A 114 3.05 -17.56 19.69
C ALA A 114 3.13 -17.17 18.21
N LYS A 115 2.57 -16.00 17.86
CA LYS A 115 2.59 -15.49 16.49
C LYS A 115 4.01 -15.18 16.01
N ARG A 116 4.85 -14.61 16.87
CA ARG A 116 6.28 -14.39 16.55
C ARG A 116 7.01 -15.68 16.26
N LYS A 117 6.82 -16.71 17.10
CA LYS A 117 7.42 -18.03 16.90
C LYS A 117 6.95 -18.68 15.60
N GLU A 118 5.67 -18.56 15.28
CA GLU A 118 5.09 -19.05 14.02
C GLU A 118 5.77 -18.41 12.80
N LEU A 119 5.92 -17.08 12.78
CA LEU A 119 6.51 -16.34 11.67
C LEU A 119 7.99 -16.65 11.49
N ILE A 120 8.75 -16.77 12.59
CA ILE A 120 10.15 -17.18 12.56
C ILE A 120 10.29 -18.60 12.00
N ALA A 121 9.44 -19.54 12.44
CA ALA A 121 9.44 -20.89 11.90
C ALA A 121 9.06 -20.92 10.41
N ALA A 122 8.11 -20.09 9.99
CA ALA A 122 7.69 -19.96 8.60
C ALA A 122 8.81 -19.40 7.69
N PHE A 123 9.60 -18.45 8.20
CA PHE A 123 10.82 -17.96 7.55
C PHE A 123 11.85 -19.08 7.36
N GLN A 124 12.17 -19.80 8.43
CA GLN A 124 13.15 -20.91 8.40
C GLN A 124 12.71 -22.03 7.46
N ALA A 125 11.40 -22.27 7.35
CA ALA A 125 10.81 -23.23 6.44
C ALA A 125 10.70 -22.74 4.99
N GLY A 126 11.07 -21.50 4.68
CA GLY A 126 10.98 -20.92 3.32
C GLY A 126 9.54 -20.74 2.82
N THR A 127 8.57 -20.64 3.72
CA THR A 127 7.13 -20.55 3.37
C THR A 127 6.63 -19.11 3.24
N LEU A 128 7.44 -18.14 3.68
CA LEU A 128 7.20 -16.71 3.51
C LEU A 128 7.87 -16.19 2.23
N THR A 129 7.37 -15.08 1.69
CA THR A 129 7.96 -14.45 0.52
C THR A 129 9.26 -13.77 0.91
N THR A 130 10.39 -14.34 0.50
CA THR A 130 11.73 -13.85 0.85
C THR A 130 12.14 -12.69 -0.04
N ILE A 131 12.75 -11.67 0.57
CA ILE A 131 13.28 -10.48 -0.09
C ILE A 131 14.79 -10.41 0.26
N PRO A 132 15.69 -10.64 -0.69
CA PRO A 132 17.13 -10.46 -0.47
C PRO A 132 17.49 -9.02 -0.04
N ALA A 133 18.66 -8.84 0.56
CA ALA A 133 19.15 -7.53 0.98
C ALA A 133 19.13 -6.51 -0.18
N GLY A 134 18.58 -5.32 0.06
CA GLY A 134 18.44 -4.25 -0.94
C GLY A 134 17.43 -4.52 -2.07
N GLN A 135 16.74 -5.66 -2.07
CA GLN A 135 15.72 -5.99 -3.08
C GLN A 135 14.32 -5.59 -2.62
N THR A 136 13.36 -5.71 -3.54
CA THR A 136 11.95 -5.42 -3.31
C THR A 136 11.07 -6.62 -3.67
N VAL A 137 9.88 -6.65 -3.09
CA VAL A 137 8.76 -7.41 -3.62
C VAL A 137 7.60 -6.46 -3.85
N ASP A 138 6.94 -6.63 -4.98
CA ASP A 138 5.79 -5.85 -5.39
C ASP A 138 4.54 -6.72 -5.33
N TYR A 139 3.42 -6.14 -4.91
CA TYR A 139 2.11 -6.78 -4.96
C TYR A 139 1.02 -5.76 -5.25
N PHE A 140 -0.10 -6.27 -5.78
CA PHE A 140 -1.23 -5.46 -6.17
C PHE A 140 -2.44 -5.81 -5.32
N ARG A 141 -3.20 -4.78 -4.95
CA ARG A 141 -4.44 -4.93 -4.21
C ARG A 141 -5.57 -4.26 -4.94
N GLU A 142 -6.63 -5.03 -5.17
CA GLU A 142 -7.87 -4.47 -5.65
C GLU A 142 -8.50 -3.62 -4.55
N PHE A 143 -9.21 -2.59 -4.95
CA PHE A 143 -10.22 -2.00 -4.09
C PHE A 143 -11.55 -2.02 -4.78
N ASN A 144 -12.60 -2.03 -3.97
CA ASN A 144 -13.99 -2.04 -4.40
C ASN A 144 -14.41 -0.68 -4.99
N ALA A 145 -13.54 -0.04 -5.78
CA ALA A 145 -14.02 0.85 -6.81
C ALA A 145 -14.68 0.00 -7.90
N SER A 146 -15.85 0.45 -8.31
CA SER A 146 -16.39 0.06 -9.60
C SER A 146 -15.39 0.40 -10.73
N GLY A 147 -15.57 -0.19 -11.90
CA GLY A 147 -14.67 0.03 -13.04
C GLY A 147 -14.61 1.49 -13.48
N ARG A 148 -13.66 1.80 -14.37
CA ARG A 148 -13.38 3.15 -14.90
C ARG A 148 -14.59 4.07 -15.05
N ALA A 149 -15.64 3.63 -15.75
CA ALA A 149 -16.82 4.44 -16.03
C ALA A 149 -17.52 4.96 -14.77
N ASP A 150 -17.48 4.21 -13.67
CA ASP A 150 -18.08 4.59 -12.40
C ASP A 150 -17.19 5.53 -11.60
N VAL A 151 -15.87 5.34 -11.65
CA VAL A 151 -14.91 6.29 -11.06
C VAL A 151 -15.00 7.63 -11.77
N GLU A 152 -14.89 7.66 -13.11
CA GLU A 152 -15.00 8.88 -13.91
C GLU A 152 -16.33 9.60 -13.70
N ARG A 153 -17.43 8.86 -13.51
CA ARG A 153 -18.73 9.45 -13.18
C ARG A 153 -18.73 10.09 -11.79
N GLN A 154 -18.16 9.43 -10.79
CA GLN A 154 -18.14 9.91 -9.39
C GLN A 154 -17.13 11.03 -9.16
N THR A 155 -16.08 11.10 -9.97
CA THR A 155 -15.01 12.11 -9.85
C THR A 155 -15.19 13.29 -10.77
N ARG A 156 -16.25 13.29 -11.60
CA ARG A 156 -16.55 14.40 -12.52
C ARG A 156 -16.73 15.71 -11.74
N GLY A 157 -15.93 16.72 -12.08
CA GLY A 157 -15.97 18.03 -11.44
C GLY A 157 -15.08 18.15 -10.20
N HIS A 158 -14.40 17.08 -9.81
CA HIS A 158 -13.47 17.06 -8.68
C HIS A 158 -12.03 16.94 -9.21
N PRO A 159 -11.09 17.79 -8.78
CA PRO A 159 -9.70 17.74 -9.23
C PRO A 159 -8.91 16.55 -8.71
N PHE A 160 -9.36 15.90 -7.62
CA PHE A 160 -8.61 14.84 -6.97
C PHE A 160 -9.47 13.63 -6.61
N VAL A 161 -8.80 12.51 -6.40
CA VAL A 161 -9.32 11.27 -5.84
C VAL A 161 -8.42 10.88 -4.67
N PHE A 162 -9.01 10.59 -3.52
CA PHE A 162 -8.27 9.95 -2.44
C PHE A 162 -8.48 8.44 -2.45
N VAL A 163 -7.46 7.74 -1.96
CA VAL A 163 -7.53 6.33 -1.60
C VAL A 163 -6.93 6.17 -0.20
N SER A 164 -7.79 5.87 0.77
CA SER A 164 -7.42 5.51 2.15
C SER A 164 -6.95 4.07 2.19
N LEU A 165 -5.79 3.82 2.79
CA LEU A 165 -5.18 2.52 2.97
C LEU A 165 -5.33 2.04 4.41
N ASP A 166 -5.53 0.74 4.56
CA ASP A 166 -5.63 0.05 5.84
C ASP A 166 -4.87 -1.29 5.80
N GLY A 167 -4.80 -2.00 6.92
CA GLY A 167 -4.09 -3.25 7.07
C GLY A 167 -2.64 -3.06 7.52
N GLU A 168 -1.81 -4.08 7.29
CA GLU A 168 -0.44 -4.12 7.83
C GLU A 168 0.52 -4.90 6.95
N GLN A 169 1.81 -4.67 7.13
CA GLN A 169 2.83 -5.58 6.60
C GLN A 169 3.62 -6.19 7.74
N ILE A 170 3.54 -7.50 7.89
CA ILE A 170 4.36 -8.26 8.83
C ILE A 170 5.62 -8.75 8.12
N VAL A 171 6.76 -8.54 8.78
CA VAL A 171 8.10 -8.82 8.24
C VAL A 171 8.93 -9.52 9.31
N THR A 172 9.81 -10.44 8.89
CA THR A 172 10.79 -11.08 9.78
C THR A 172 12.13 -11.29 9.09
N ASP A 173 13.22 -11.20 9.84
CA ASP A 173 14.57 -11.61 9.41
C ASP A 173 14.94 -13.02 9.92
N GLY A 174 13.98 -13.76 10.48
CA GLY A 174 14.22 -15.07 11.11
C GLY A 174 14.64 -15.00 12.57
N GLU A 175 14.86 -13.81 13.13
CA GLU A 175 15.16 -13.59 14.55
C GLU A 175 14.13 -12.68 15.21
N THR A 176 13.77 -11.60 14.50
CA THR A 176 12.83 -10.58 14.95
C THR A 176 11.63 -10.52 14.02
N VAL A 177 10.54 -9.95 14.52
CA VAL A 177 9.31 -9.72 13.75
C VAL A 177 8.89 -8.27 13.93
N GLU A 178 8.64 -7.59 12.82
CA GLU A 178 8.16 -6.22 12.73
C GLU A 178 6.77 -6.19 12.09
N GLN A 179 5.95 -5.24 12.53
CA GLN A 179 4.63 -4.96 11.99
C GLN A 179 4.61 -3.51 11.55
N LEU A 180 4.26 -3.29 10.29
CA LEU A 180 4.15 -1.97 9.67
C LEU A 180 2.67 -1.76 9.35
N ALA A 181 1.90 -1.32 10.35
CA ALA A 181 0.46 -1.12 10.24
C ALA A 181 0.09 0.27 9.71
N CYS A 182 -1.05 0.37 9.02
CA CYS A 182 -1.65 1.62 8.56
C CYS A 182 -2.64 2.17 9.61
N ASP A 183 -2.27 2.20 10.89
CA ASP A 183 -3.09 2.78 11.97
C ASP A 183 -2.93 4.31 12.08
N TRP A 184 -3.87 4.93 12.82
CA TRP A 184 -3.90 6.38 13.11
C TRP A 184 -3.24 6.74 14.44
N GLU A 185 -2.98 5.77 15.31
CA GLU A 185 -2.57 6.06 16.69
C GLU A 185 -1.13 6.60 16.78
N ASP A 186 -0.30 6.35 15.76
CA ASP A 186 1.06 6.90 15.62
C ASP A 186 1.14 8.08 14.62
N GLN A 187 0.22 9.04 14.71
CA GLN A 187 0.29 10.30 13.94
C GLN A 187 1.45 11.23 14.37
N ALA A 188 2.31 10.80 15.30
CA ALA A 188 3.46 11.58 15.77
C ALA A 188 4.53 11.84 14.69
N GLU A 189 4.51 11.11 13.56
CA GLU A 189 5.52 11.25 12.50
C GLU A 189 4.96 11.24 11.06
N GLY A 190 3.94 12.07 10.76
CA GLY A 190 3.59 12.37 9.36
C GLY A 190 3.20 11.14 8.52
N VAL A 191 2.68 10.13 9.19
CA VAL A 191 2.17 8.88 8.64
C VAL A 191 1.02 9.20 7.70
N VAL A 192 1.23 8.97 6.39
CA VAL A 192 0.18 9.18 5.39
C VAL A 192 -0.29 7.83 4.90
N THR A 193 -1.46 7.41 5.37
CA THR A 193 -2.16 6.21 4.93
C THR A 193 -3.05 6.50 3.71
N GLU A 194 -2.71 7.53 2.93
CA GLU A 194 -3.56 8.05 1.88
C GLU A 194 -2.79 8.33 0.59
N LEU A 195 -3.35 7.87 -0.52
CA LEU A 195 -2.90 8.26 -1.85
C LEU A 195 -3.81 9.37 -2.35
N MET A 196 -3.20 10.49 -2.72
CA MET A 196 -3.89 11.59 -3.40
C MET A 196 -3.52 11.51 -4.88
N LEU A 197 -4.53 11.36 -5.72
CA LEU A 197 -4.39 11.19 -7.16
C LEU A 197 -5.13 12.33 -7.86
N THR A 198 -4.62 12.79 -9.00
CA THR A 198 -5.38 13.69 -9.87
C THR A 198 -6.57 12.92 -10.46
N ALA A 199 -7.75 13.52 -10.56
CA ALA A 199 -8.90 12.83 -11.18
C ALA A 199 -8.70 12.59 -12.70
N LEU A 200 -9.35 11.52 -13.20
CA LEU A 200 -9.37 11.12 -14.62
C LEU A 200 -10.24 12.06 -15.48
#